data_AF-A0A944NG13-F1
#
_entry.id   AF-A0A944NG13-F1
#
_cell.length_a   1.000
_cell.length_b   1.000
_cell.length_c   1.000
_cell.angle_alpha   90.00
_cell.angle_beta   90.00
_cell.angle_gamma   90.00
#
_symmetry.space_group_name_H-M   'P 1'
#
loop_
_entity.id
_entity.type
_entity.pdbx_description
1 polymer ?
#
loop_
_entity_poly.entity_id
_entity_poly.type
_entity_poly.pdbx_seq_one_letter_code
_entity_poly.pdbx_strand_id
1 'polypeptide(L)' 'MELQQLQDLMETLYGEADRDRGLAPTVAWLCEEVGELAQAVRKGTPEQQLHELGDVLAWVASLANQLDLS' A
#
# COMPACT_ATOMS: atom_id res chain seq x y z
N MET A 1 6.02 7.16 14.87
CA MET A 1 7.08 6.12 15.01
C MET A 1 6.71 4.90 14.20
N GLU A 2 5.72 4.09 14.59
CA GLU A 2 5.36 2.86 13.84
C GLU A 2 4.96 3.12 12.37
N LEU A 3 4.11 4.12 12.11
CA LEU A 3 3.72 4.47 10.73
C LEU A 3 4.88 5.07 9.91
N GLN A 4 5.75 5.85 10.55
CA GLN A 4 6.95 6.38 9.90
C GLN A 4 7.90 5.24 9.52
N GLN A 5 8.07 4.25 10.39
CA GLN A 5 8.93 3.08 10.10
C GLN A 5 8.38 2.25 8.94
N LEU A 6 7.05 2.09 8.83
CA LEU A 6 6.43 1.49 7.66
C LEU A 6 6.72 2.32 6.41
N GLN A 7 6.54 3.63 6.48
CA GLN A 7 6.80 4.53 5.36
C GLN A 7 8.26 4.49 4.89
N ASP A 8 9.21 4.55 5.82
CA ASP A 8 10.65 4.47 5.55
C ASP A 8 11.04 3.11 4.96
N LEU A 9 10.41 2.02 5.43
CA LEU A 9 10.59 0.69 4.88
C LEU A 9 10.10 0.63 3.43
N MET A 10 8.91 1.16 3.15
CA MET A 10 8.36 1.20 1.79
C MET A 10 9.21 2.06 0.86
N GLU A 11 9.74 3.19 1.34
CA GLU A 11 10.67 4.03 0.58
C GLU A 11 11.95 3.25 0.23
N THR A 12 12.50 2.52 1.20
CA THR A 12 13.72 1.73 1.00
C THR A 12 13.53 0.59 0.00
N LEU A 13 12.37 -0.07 0.02
CA LEU A 13 12.09 -1.24 -0.82
C LEU A 13 11.61 -0.87 -2.22
N TYR A 14 10.78 0.17 -2.34
CA TYR A 14 10.00 0.44 -3.56
C TYR A 14 10.08 1.88 -4.05
N GLY A 15 10.72 2.80 -3.31
CA GLY A 15 10.69 4.23 -3.61
C GLY A 15 11.13 4.61 -5.03
N GLU A 16 12.20 3.98 -5.55
CA GLU A 16 12.65 4.22 -6.93
C GLU A 16 11.62 3.72 -7.96
N ALA A 17 11.15 2.48 -7.81
CA ALA A 17 10.16 1.88 -8.70
C ALA A 17 8.81 2.62 -8.67
N ASP A 18 8.40 3.10 -7.50
CA ASP A 18 7.19 3.89 -7.33
C ASP A 18 7.31 5.22 -8.08
N ARG A 19 8.42 5.95 -7.92
CA ARG A 19 8.67 7.20 -8.65
C ARG A 19 8.65 6.99 -10.17
N ASP A 20 9.27 5.92 -10.66
CA ASP A 20 9.29 5.58 -12.08
C ASP A 20 7.89 5.23 -12.61
N ARG A 21 7.09 4.50 -11.82
CA ARG A 21 5.70 4.14 -12.13
C ARG A 21 4.77 5.36 -12.12
N GLY A 22 5.03 6.33 -11.24
CA GLY A 22 4.29 7.58 -11.13
C GLY A 22 3.00 7.46 -10.31
N LEU A 23 2.39 8.62 -10.02
CA LEU A 23 1.31 8.74 -9.05
C LEU A 23 -0.01 8.08 -9.48
N ALA A 24 -0.42 8.27 -10.73
CA ALA A 24 -1.72 7.78 -11.20
C ALA A 24 -1.82 6.25 -11.16
N PRO A 25 -0.79 5.48 -11.61
CA PRO A 25 -0.81 4.04 -11.43
C PRO A 25 -0.73 3.61 -9.95
N THR A 26 0.00 4.31 -9.08
CA THR A 26 0.00 4.01 -7.64
C THR A 26 -1.39 4.14 -7.02
N VAL A 27 -2.13 5.19 -7.38
CA VAL A 27 -3.52 5.37 -6.92
C VAL A 27 -4.42 4.26 -7.48
N ALA A 28 -4.21 3.84 -8.73
CA ALA A 28 -4.97 2.73 -9.31
C ALA A 28 -4.73 1.41 -8.57
N TRP A 29 -3.47 1.07 -8.26
CA TRP A 29 -3.11 -0.09 -7.46
C TRP A 29 -3.72 -0.02 -6.06
N LEU A 30 -3.62 1.12 -5.36
CA LEU A 30 -4.27 1.27 -4.06
C LEU A 30 -5.78 1.01 -4.12
N CYS A 31 -6.47 1.49 -5.16
CA CYS A 31 -7.90 1.23 -5.35
C CYS A 31 -8.21 -0.26 -5.60
N GLU A 32 -7.37 -0.95 -6.36
CA GLU A 32 -7.48 -2.39 -6.61
C GLU A 32 -7.41 -3.17 -5.30
N GLU A 33 -6.42 -2.86 -4.47
CA GLU A 33 -6.09 -3.55 -3.21
C GLU A 33 -7.16 -3.31 -2.13
N VAL A 34 -7.76 -2.12 -2.12
CA VAL A 34 -8.97 -1.86 -1.32
C VAL A 34 -10.13 -2.74 -1.79
N GLY A 35 -10.25 -3.00 -3.08
CA GLY A 35 -11.22 -3.94 -3.65
C GLY A 35 -10.97 -5.39 -3.23
N GLU A 36 -9.71 -5.83 -3.25
CA GLU A 36 -9.29 -7.17 -2.82
C GLU A 36 -9.53 -7.35 -1.32
N LEU A 37 -9.16 -6.37 -0.50
CA LEU A 37 -9.47 -6.33 0.92
C LEU A 37 -10.97 -6.43 1.19
N ALA A 38 -11.81 -5.68 0.45
CA ALA A 38 -13.25 -5.76 0.59
C ALA A 38 -13.79 -7.18 0.26
N GLN A 39 -13.19 -7.86 -0.71
CA GLN A 39 -13.51 -9.24 -1.03
C GLN A 39 -13.07 -10.20 0.09
N ALA A 40 -11.85 -10.06 0.60
CA ALA A 40 -11.31 -10.88 1.69
C ALA A 40 -12.09 -10.72 2.99
N VAL A 41 -12.49 -9.49 3.36
CA VAL A 41 -13.35 -9.23 4.52
C VAL A 41 -14.71 -9.92 4.38
N ARG A 42 -15.28 -9.92 3.18
CA ARG A 42 -16.62 -10.48 2.95
C ARG A 42 -16.64 -12.01 2.88
N LYS A 43 -15.59 -12.62 2.33
CA LYS A 43 -15.61 -14.05 1.93
C LYS A 43 -14.32 -14.82 2.22
N GLY A 44 -13.25 -14.14 2.59
CA GLY A 44 -11.93 -14.73 2.77
C GLY A 44 -11.67 -15.25 4.18
N THR A 45 -10.54 -15.92 4.35
CA THR A 45 -10.02 -16.39 5.64
C THR A 45 -9.31 -15.25 6.39
N PRO A 46 -9.06 -15.39 7.70
CA PRO A 46 -8.25 -14.42 8.45
C PRO A 46 -6.86 -14.18 7.84
N GLU A 47 -6.26 -15.20 7.24
CA GLU A 47 -4.96 -15.09 6.58
C GLU A 47 -5.05 -14.22 5.31
N GLN A 48 -6.12 -14.38 4.52
CA GLN A 48 -6.38 -13.53 3.36
C GLN A 48 -6.65 -12.09 3.79
N GLN A 49 -7.47 -11.90 4.82
CA GLN A 49 -7.74 -10.55 5.37
C GLN A 49 -6.47 -9.86 5.84
N LEU A 50 -5.57 -10.59 6.51
CA LEU A 50 -4.29 -10.05 6.96
C LEU A 50 -3.38 -9.67 5.78
N HIS A 51 -3.39 -10.47 4.72
CA HIS A 51 -2.63 -10.21 3.51
C HIS A 51 -3.07 -8.91 2.84
N GLU A 52 -4.34 -8.83 2.43
CA GLU A 52 -4.87 -7.64 1.73
C GLU A 52 -4.80 -6.38 2.59
N LEU A 53 -4.93 -6.51 3.92
CA LEU A 53 -4.77 -5.38 4.83
C LEU A 53 -3.32 -4.86 4.81
N GLY A 54 -2.35 -5.77 4.73
CA GLY A 54 -0.94 -5.45 4.55
C GLY A 54 -0.68 -4.71 3.25
N ASP A 55 -1.28 -5.17 2.15
CA ASP A 55 -1.08 -4.57 0.83
C ASP A 55 -1.69 -3.16 0.76
N VAL A 56 -2.87 -2.94 1.32
CA VAL A 56 -3.45 -1.59 1.44
C VAL A 56 -2.53 -0.67 2.26
N LEU A 57 -1.99 -1.14 3.39
CA LEU A 57 -1.07 -0.34 4.21
C LEU A 57 0.22 -0.01 3.46
N ALA A 58 0.76 -0.98 2.73
CA ALA A 58 1.94 -0.81 1.89
C ALA A 58 1.71 0.27 0.82
N TRP A 59 0.60 0.18 0.08
CA TRP A 59 0.29 1.16 -0.97
C TRP A 59 -0.02 2.56 -0.45
N VAL A 60 -0.63 2.69 0.73
CA VAL A 60 -0.80 4.00 1.39
C VAL A 60 0.55 4.63 1.73
N ALA A 61 1.49 3.84 2.27
CA ALA A 61 2.82 4.31 2.59
C ALA A 61 3.63 4.70 1.34
N SER A 62 3.59 3.88 0.28
CA SER A 62 4.16 4.21 -1.03
C SER A 62 3.60 5.51 -1.60
N LEU A 63 2.29 5.72 -1.52
CA LEU A 63 1.64 6.95 -1.98
C LEU A 63 2.09 8.17 -1.15
N ALA A 64 2.21 8.04 0.17
CA ALA A 64 2.69 9.10 1.04
C ALA A 64 4.13 9.53 0.67
N ASN A 65 5.01 8.57 0.38
CA ASN A 65 6.36 8.84 -0.11
C ASN A 65 6.38 9.61 -1.43
N GLN A 66 5.57 9.20 -2.41
CA GLN A 66 5.51 9.89 -3.69
C GLN A 66 4.92 11.31 -3.60
N LEU A 67 4.06 11.55 -2.61
CA LEU A 67 3.48 12.86 -2.33
C LEU A 67 4.35 13.73 -1.43
N ASP A 68 5.48 13.22 -0.92
CA ASP A 68 6.38 13.90 0.00
C ASP A 68 5.65 14.36 1.30
N LEU A 69 4.88 13.44 1.91
CA LEU A 69 4.10 13.67 3.14
C LEU A 69 4.63 12.84 4.32
N SER A 70 4.60 13.38 5.55
CA SER A 70 4.98 12.70 6.81
C SER A 70 3.90 12.79 7.89
#